data_AF-A0A2X2WRW1-F1
#
_entry.id   AF-A0A2X2WRW1-F1
#
_cell.length_a   1.000
_cell.length_b   1.000
_cell.length_c   1.000
_cell.angle_alpha   90.00
_cell.angle_beta   90.00
_cell.angle_gamma   90.00
#
_symmetry.space_group_name_H-M   'P 1'
#
loop_
_entity.id
_entity.type
_entity.pdbx_description
1 polymer ?
#
loop_
_entity_poly.entity_id
_entity_poly.type
_entity_poly.pdbx_seq_one_letter_code
_entity_poly.pdbx_strand_id
1 'polypeptide(L)'
;MLKTPYHKVSGGSYEYFEGMGLPDLISEVKKVDDSTVQFVLTRPEAPFLADLAMDFASILSKEYADNMLKAGTPEKVDLNPIGTGPFQLLQYQKDSRILYKAFDGFWGTKPQIDRLVFSITPDASVRYAKLQKNECPGDAVPEPGGHRAHEAGQKHQPDGAGGSERRLPLFQHREETV
;
A
#
# COMPACT_ATOMS: atom_id res chain seq x y z
N MET A 1 16.50 16.10 -1.87
CA MET A 1 16.43 14.63 -1.66
C MET A 1 17.09 14.26 -0.33
N LEU A 2 16.32 13.74 0.62
CA LEU A 2 16.81 13.28 1.93
C LEU A 2 17.71 12.06 1.74
N LYS A 3 19.03 12.22 1.98
CA LYS A 3 20.04 11.18 1.72
C LYS A 3 20.04 10.12 2.83
N THR A 4 19.14 9.15 2.76
CA THR A 4 19.16 7.99 3.66
C THR A 4 19.74 6.75 2.95
N PRO A 5 20.41 5.83 3.66
CA PRO A 5 20.98 4.62 3.05
C PRO A 5 19.90 3.68 2.50
N TYR A 6 18.66 3.80 2.97
CA TYR A 6 17.55 2.94 2.57
C TYR A 6 16.95 3.34 1.22
N HIS A 7 17.25 4.54 0.71
CA HIS A 7 16.61 5.07 -0.50
C HIS A 7 16.91 4.26 -1.78
N LYS A 8 17.96 3.45 -1.77
CA LYS A 8 18.35 2.61 -2.92
C LYS A 8 17.93 1.15 -2.76
N VAL A 9 17.32 0.80 -1.65
CA VAL A 9 16.89 -0.58 -1.37
C VAL A 9 15.78 -0.96 -2.35
N SER A 10 15.81 -2.20 -2.83
CA SER A 10 14.82 -2.77 -3.77
C SER A 10 14.58 -1.98 -5.05
N GLY A 11 15.61 -1.29 -5.55
CA GLY A 11 15.57 -0.54 -6.81
C GLY A 11 15.21 0.94 -6.68
N GLY A 12 14.83 1.41 -5.47
CA GLY A 12 14.74 2.85 -5.16
C GLY A 12 13.78 3.66 -6.04
N SER A 13 12.69 3.05 -6.49
CA SER A 13 11.65 3.72 -7.26
C SER A 13 10.52 4.16 -6.32
N TYR A 14 10.24 5.47 -6.29
CA TYR A 14 9.22 6.08 -5.42
C TYR A 14 8.18 6.84 -6.25
N GLU A 15 7.42 6.11 -7.07
CA GLU A 15 6.54 6.65 -8.12
C GLU A 15 5.61 7.77 -7.64
N TYR A 16 4.88 7.57 -6.53
CA TYR A 16 4.00 8.61 -5.99
C TYR A 16 4.77 9.79 -5.42
N PHE A 17 5.85 9.53 -4.68
CA PHE A 17 6.65 10.59 -4.07
C PHE A 17 7.24 11.50 -5.15
N GLU A 18 7.81 10.90 -6.20
CA GLU A 18 8.37 11.61 -7.36
C GLU A 18 7.27 12.26 -8.21
N GLY A 19 6.21 11.53 -8.55
CA GLY A 19 5.13 12.00 -9.42
C GLY A 19 4.31 13.14 -8.84
N MET A 20 4.20 13.23 -7.50
CA MET A 20 3.54 14.34 -6.81
C MET A 20 4.48 15.53 -6.53
N GLY A 21 5.73 15.48 -6.99
CA GLY A 21 6.69 16.57 -6.81
C GLY A 21 7.12 16.79 -5.35
N LEU A 22 6.97 15.79 -4.49
CA LEU A 22 7.38 15.87 -3.08
C LEU A 22 8.89 16.09 -2.89
N PRO A 23 9.81 15.59 -3.75
CA PRO A 23 11.23 15.91 -3.66
C PRO A 23 11.57 17.41 -3.71
N ASP A 24 10.77 18.19 -4.45
CA ASP A 24 10.96 19.63 -4.62
C ASP A 24 10.15 20.45 -3.60
N LEU A 25 9.04 19.88 -3.13
CA LEU A 25 8.19 20.50 -2.11
C LEU A 25 8.79 20.36 -0.71
N ILE A 26 9.22 19.16 -0.30
CA ILE A 26 9.72 18.89 1.05
C ILE A 26 11.19 19.27 1.11
N SER A 27 11.48 20.41 1.73
CA SER A 27 12.84 20.88 1.96
C SER A 27 13.54 20.04 3.03
N GLU A 28 12.84 19.78 4.14
CA GLU A 28 13.42 19.10 5.30
C GLU A 28 12.35 18.38 6.12
N VAL A 29 12.73 17.27 6.76
CA VAL A 29 11.93 16.59 7.78
C VAL A 29 12.77 16.52 9.05
N LYS A 30 12.34 17.26 10.07
CA LYS A 30 13.06 17.43 11.33
C LYS A 30 12.48 16.55 12.42
N LYS A 31 13.35 15.89 13.17
CA LYS A 31 13.04 15.41 14.51
C LYS A 31 13.16 16.60 15.47
N VAL A 32 12.04 17.08 16.00
CA VAL A 32 12.06 18.13 17.04
C VAL A 32 12.35 17.48 18.40
N ASP A 33 11.70 16.36 18.67
CA ASP A 33 11.94 15.49 19.84
C ASP A 33 11.50 14.03 19.51
N ASP A 34 11.39 13.16 20.52
CA ASP A 34 11.05 11.75 20.34
C ASP A 34 9.61 11.49 19.86
N SER A 35 8.70 12.45 19.99
CA SER A 35 7.29 12.34 19.59
C SER A 35 6.81 13.48 18.68
N THR A 36 7.70 14.39 18.29
CA THR A 36 7.40 15.55 17.45
C THR A 36 8.25 15.55 16.18
N VAL A 37 7.57 15.54 15.02
CA VAL A 37 8.18 15.66 13.69
C VAL A 37 7.69 16.94 13.01
N GLN A 38 8.60 17.67 12.37
CA GLN A 38 8.27 18.88 11.62
C GLN A 38 8.67 18.73 10.16
N PHE A 39 7.71 18.93 9.25
CA PHE A 39 7.96 19.07 7.81
C PHE A 39 8.20 20.54 7.47
N VAL A 40 9.28 20.82 6.74
CA VAL A 40 9.59 22.16 6.20
C VAL A 40 9.37 22.11 4.70
N LEU A 41 8.40 22.89 4.21
CA LEU A 41 8.04 22.95 2.79
C LEU A 41 8.68 24.17 2.12
N THR A 42 9.03 24.04 0.84
CA THR A 42 9.60 25.14 0.03
C THR A 42 8.56 26.18 -0.37
N ARG A 43 7.28 25.81 -0.36
CA ARG A 43 6.12 26.67 -0.59
C ARG A 43 4.90 26.13 0.19
N PRO A 44 3.86 26.94 0.41
CA PRO A 44 2.58 26.43 0.90
C PRO A 44 1.98 25.42 -0.09
N GLU A 45 1.48 24.31 0.44
CA GLU A 45 0.82 23.25 -0.35
C GLU A 45 -0.45 22.83 0.39
N ALA A 46 -1.61 23.25 -0.14
CA ALA A 46 -2.91 23.02 0.50
C ALA A 46 -3.26 21.53 0.71
N PRO A 47 -3.03 20.62 -0.26
CA PRO A 47 -3.35 19.19 -0.08
C PRO A 47 -2.33 18.43 0.77
N PHE A 48 -1.23 19.04 1.23
CA PHE A 48 -0.13 18.31 1.88
C PHE A 48 -0.57 17.43 3.05
N LEU A 49 -1.56 17.86 3.85
CA LEU A 49 -2.08 17.05 4.95
C LEU A 49 -2.84 15.81 4.44
N ALA A 50 -3.59 15.93 3.35
CA ALA A 50 -4.24 14.79 2.71
C ALA A 50 -3.22 13.86 2.05
N ASP A 51 -2.17 14.41 1.43
CA ASP A 51 -1.09 13.61 0.84
C ASP A 51 -0.40 12.72 1.88
N LEU A 52 -0.22 13.22 3.12
CA LEU A 52 0.34 12.45 4.24
C LEU A 52 -0.58 11.32 4.74
N ALA A 53 -1.87 11.31 4.36
CA ALA A 53 -2.81 10.25 4.70
C ALA A 53 -2.89 9.14 3.63
N MET A 54 -2.20 9.32 2.50
CA MET A 54 -2.18 8.33 1.41
C MET A 54 -1.28 7.14 1.74
N ASP A 55 -1.53 6.01 1.06
CA ASP A 55 -0.83 4.73 1.32
C ASP A 55 0.70 4.82 1.23
N PHE A 56 1.24 5.63 0.29
CA PHE A 56 2.68 5.78 0.10
C PHE A 56 3.37 6.46 1.29
N ALA A 57 2.62 7.21 2.12
CA ALA A 57 3.12 7.90 3.30
C ALA A 57 3.11 7.01 4.56
N SER A 58 2.88 5.70 4.41
CA SER A 58 2.96 4.71 5.49
C SER A 58 4.31 4.78 6.23
N ILE A 59 4.26 4.75 7.57
CA ILE A 59 5.46 4.83 8.42
C ILE A 59 6.10 3.44 8.54
N LEU A 60 7.39 3.37 8.20
CA LEU A 60 8.20 2.15 8.31
C LEU A 60 9.08 2.16 9.57
N SER A 61 9.43 0.97 10.08
CA SER A 61 10.30 0.82 11.24
C SER A 61 11.78 1.08 10.89
N LYS A 62 12.33 2.19 11.41
CA LYS A 62 13.76 2.50 11.30
C LYS A 62 14.63 1.43 11.96
N GLU A 63 14.22 0.93 13.13
CA GLU A 63 14.96 -0.10 13.86
C GLU A 63 15.08 -1.39 13.03
N TYR A 64 13.98 -1.81 12.40
CA TYR A 64 13.99 -2.98 11.53
C TYR A 64 14.89 -2.76 10.32
N ALA A 65 14.82 -1.58 9.69
CA ALA A 65 15.67 -1.22 8.57
C ALA A 65 17.17 -1.23 8.94
N ASP A 66 17.53 -0.69 10.11
CA ASP A 66 18.90 -0.73 10.64
C ASP A 66 19.39 -2.17 10.85
N ASN A 67 18.54 -3.03 11.42
CA ASN A 67 18.89 -4.41 11.70
C ASN A 67 19.08 -5.21 10.39
N MET A 68 18.22 -5.00 9.40
CA MET A 68 18.34 -5.68 8.10
C MET A 68 19.53 -5.17 7.29
N LEU A 69 19.86 -3.88 7.38
CA LEU A 69 21.06 -3.32 6.75
C LEU A 69 22.33 -3.89 7.38
N LYS A 70 22.41 -3.99 8.72
CA LYS A 70 23.53 -4.63 9.43
C LYS A 70 23.66 -6.12 9.10
N ALA A 71 22.53 -6.80 8.90
CA ALA A 71 22.50 -8.21 8.50
C ALA A 71 22.86 -8.45 7.02
N GLY A 72 23.06 -7.38 6.22
CA GLY A 72 23.35 -7.48 4.80
C GLY A 72 22.17 -7.92 3.93
N THR A 73 20.94 -7.83 4.45
CA THR A 73 19.71 -8.18 3.72
C THR A 73 18.67 -7.05 3.78
N PRO A 74 19.01 -5.82 3.36
CA PRO A 74 18.13 -4.66 3.48
C PRO A 74 16.80 -4.80 2.73
N GLU A 75 16.76 -5.57 1.64
CA GLU A 75 15.57 -5.88 0.84
C GLU A 75 14.46 -6.57 1.64
N LYS A 76 14.78 -7.19 2.78
CA LYS A 76 13.78 -7.79 3.66
C LYS A 76 12.82 -6.76 4.25
N VAL A 77 13.20 -5.48 4.33
CA VAL A 77 12.31 -4.41 4.78
C VAL A 77 11.06 -4.33 3.90
N ASP A 78 11.22 -4.51 2.58
CA ASP A 78 10.13 -4.42 1.62
C ASP A 78 9.40 -5.76 1.42
N LEU A 79 10.10 -6.88 1.63
CA LEU A 79 9.55 -8.22 1.40
C LEU A 79 8.87 -8.82 2.65
N ASN A 80 9.32 -8.44 3.84
CA ASN A 80 8.82 -8.93 5.13
C ASN A 80 8.35 -7.73 5.98
N PRO A 81 7.17 -7.16 5.68
CA PRO A 81 6.75 -5.90 6.26
C PRO A 81 6.54 -6.01 7.76
N ILE A 82 7.13 -5.07 8.50
CA ILE A 82 6.86 -4.80 9.91
C ILE A 82 6.24 -3.40 10.00
N GLY A 83 4.96 -3.36 10.35
CA GLY A 83 4.19 -2.11 10.48
C GLY A 83 3.45 -2.02 11.82
N THR A 84 2.69 -0.95 11.99
CA THR A 84 1.91 -0.66 13.21
C THR A 84 0.41 -0.84 13.03
N GLY A 85 0.01 -1.49 11.93
CA GLY A 85 -1.40 -1.71 11.56
C GLY A 85 -2.11 -2.81 12.37
N PRO A 86 -3.43 -2.98 12.16
CA PRO A 86 -4.26 -3.92 12.92
C PRO A 86 -3.97 -5.40 12.61
N PHE A 87 -3.31 -5.68 11.49
CA PHE A 87 -2.96 -7.02 11.04
C PHE A 87 -1.46 -7.12 10.75
N GLN A 88 -0.90 -8.31 10.99
CA GLN A 88 0.49 -8.65 10.70
C GLN A 88 0.54 -9.81 9.70
N LEU A 89 1.46 -9.71 8.73
CA LEU A 89 1.67 -10.74 7.72
C LEU A 89 2.16 -12.03 8.40
N LEU A 90 1.46 -13.13 8.16
CA LEU A 90 1.84 -14.45 8.67
C LEU A 90 2.45 -15.32 7.57
N GLN A 91 1.88 -15.30 6.37
CA GLN A 91 2.38 -16.06 5.23
C GLN A 91 2.00 -15.39 3.92
N TYR A 92 2.96 -15.35 3.01
CA TYR A 92 2.73 -14.98 1.61
C TYR A 92 3.08 -16.17 0.71
N GLN A 93 2.12 -16.63 -0.09
CA GLN A 93 2.33 -17.59 -1.17
C GLN A 93 2.02 -16.89 -2.48
N LYS A 94 3.09 -16.64 -3.26
CA LYS A 94 3.01 -15.94 -4.55
C LYS A 94 1.92 -16.56 -5.43
N ASP A 95 1.09 -15.71 -6.02
CA ASP A 95 0.00 -16.05 -6.94
C ASP A 95 -1.10 -16.97 -6.35
N SER A 96 -1.11 -17.20 -5.04
CA SER A 96 -2.03 -18.14 -4.38
C SER A 96 -2.79 -17.51 -3.22
N ARG A 97 -2.09 -17.14 -2.13
CA ARG A 97 -2.74 -16.62 -0.93
C ARG A 97 -1.85 -15.71 -0.09
N ILE A 98 -2.50 -14.80 0.64
CA ILE A 98 -1.88 -13.98 1.67
C ILE A 98 -2.65 -14.18 2.97
N LEU A 99 -1.94 -14.56 4.02
CA LEU A 99 -2.50 -14.82 5.34
C LEU A 99 -1.99 -13.78 6.31
N TYR A 100 -2.93 -13.13 6.99
CA TYR A 100 -2.68 -12.20 8.06
C TYR A 100 -3.32 -12.71 9.36
N LYS A 101 -2.73 -12.33 10.49
CA LYS A 101 -3.34 -12.48 11.82
C LYS A 101 -3.54 -11.10 12.44
N ALA A 102 -4.55 -10.95 13.28
CA ALA A 102 -4.72 -9.74 14.08
C ALA A 102 -3.46 -9.47 14.93
N PHE A 103 -3.14 -8.20 15.15
CA PHE A 103 -2.04 -7.77 16.01
C PHE A 103 -2.56 -7.38 17.39
N ASP A 104 -2.24 -8.19 18.41
CA ASP A 104 -2.73 -7.99 19.77
C ASP A 104 -2.30 -6.66 20.40
N GLY A 105 -1.16 -6.13 19.97
CA GLY A 105 -0.61 -4.84 20.40
C GLY A 105 -1.04 -3.66 19.54
N PHE A 106 -2.07 -3.81 18.69
CA PHE A 106 -2.58 -2.69 17.90
C PHE A 106 -3.12 -1.59 18.82
N TRP A 107 -2.75 -0.35 18.51
CA TRP A 107 -3.02 0.82 19.34
C TRP A 107 -4.45 1.36 19.20
N GLY A 108 -5.14 1.01 18.11
CA GLY A 108 -6.52 1.42 17.84
C GLY A 108 -7.56 0.35 18.19
N THR A 109 -8.74 0.47 17.57
CA THR A 109 -9.80 -0.53 17.71
C THR A 109 -9.37 -1.87 17.11
N LYS A 110 -9.40 -2.92 17.93
CA LYS A 110 -9.03 -4.26 17.48
C LYS A 110 -10.02 -4.78 16.42
N PRO A 111 -9.53 -5.48 15.39
CA PRO A 111 -10.41 -6.11 14.42
C PRO A 111 -11.30 -7.16 15.10
N GLN A 112 -12.52 -7.30 14.61
CA GLN A 112 -13.46 -8.33 15.08
C GLN A 112 -13.15 -9.73 14.52
N ILE A 113 -12.12 -9.82 13.66
CA ILE A 113 -11.67 -11.06 13.03
C ILE A 113 -10.21 -11.32 13.41
N ASP A 114 -9.90 -12.56 13.75
CA ASP A 114 -8.54 -12.96 14.15
C ASP A 114 -7.63 -13.22 12.95
N ARG A 115 -8.22 -13.61 11.81
CA ARG A 115 -7.49 -13.99 10.60
C ARG A 115 -8.13 -13.36 9.38
N LEU A 116 -7.29 -12.82 8.54
CA LEU A 116 -7.66 -12.29 7.23
C LEU A 116 -6.90 -13.08 6.16
N VAL A 117 -7.63 -13.61 5.19
CA VAL A 117 -7.08 -14.42 4.10
C VAL A 117 -7.46 -13.80 2.78
N PHE A 118 -6.46 -13.40 1.99
CA PHE A 118 -6.66 -13.06 0.59
C PHE A 118 -6.41 -14.32 -0.24
N SER A 119 -7.45 -14.80 -0.94
CA SER A 119 -7.30 -15.82 -1.98
C SER A 119 -7.12 -15.14 -3.33
N ILE A 120 -5.91 -15.22 -3.88
CA ILE A 120 -5.58 -14.59 -5.16
C ILE A 120 -6.27 -15.40 -6.26
N THR A 121 -7.37 -14.86 -6.78
CA THR A 121 -8.20 -15.50 -7.82
C THR A 121 -8.42 -14.49 -8.95
N PRO A 122 -7.53 -14.45 -9.97
CA PRO A 122 -7.60 -13.45 -11.04
C PRO A 122 -8.86 -13.58 -11.91
N ASP A 123 -9.36 -14.80 -12.10
CA ASP A 123 -10.55 -15.07 -12.90
C ASP A 123 -11.84 -14.67 -12.17
N ALA A 124 -12.65 -13.81 -12.80
CA ALA A 124 -13.88 -13.29 -12.21
C ALA A 124 -14.97 -14.36 -12.04
N SER A 125 -15.07 -15.30 -12.98
CA SER A 125 -16.05 -16.39 -12.93
C SER A 125 -15.75 -17.33 -11.77
N VAL A 126 -14.46 -17.62 -11.53
CA VAL A 126 -14.01 -18.42 -10.39
C VAL A 126 -14.26 -17.68 -9.07
N ARG A 127 -14.03 -16.35 -9.00
CA ARG A 127 -14.39 -15.55 -7.81
C ARG A 127 -15.88 -15.66 -7.50
N TYR A 128 -16.73 -15.50 -8.51
CA TYR A 128 -18.18 -15.61 -8.35
C TYR A 128 -18.59 -17.01 -7.88
N ALA A 129 -18.02 -18.08 -8.48
CA ALA A 129 -18.30 -19.44 -8.06
C ALA A 129 -17.88 -19.72 -6.60
N LYS A 130 -16.74 -19.18 -6.16
CA LYS A 130 -16.29 -19.26 -4.76
C LYS A 130 -17.22 -18.52 -3.80
N LEU A 131 -17.71 -17.35 -4.20
CA LEU A 131 -18.69 -16.59 -3.43
C LEU A 131 -20.00 -17.36 -3.24
N GLN A 132 -20.54 -17.94 -4.31
CA GLN A 132 -21.76 -18.76 -4.24
C GLN A 132 -21.63 -19.97 -3.30
N LYS A 133 -20.41 -20.50 -3.15
CA LYS A 133 -20.09 -21.61 -2.23
C LYS A 133 -19.71 -21.15 -0.82
N ASN A 134 -19.76 -19.85 -0.54
CA ASN A 134 -19.32 -19.25 0.71
C ASN A 134 -17.84 -19.54 1.06
N GLU A 135 -17.00 -19.78 0.03
CA GLU A 135 -15.55 -19.98 0.17
C GLU A 135 -14.80 -18.63 0.23
N CYS A 136 -15.46 -17.54 -0.14
CA CYS A 136 -14.99 -16.17 0.01
C CYS A 136 -16.19 -15.28 0.43
N PRO A 137 -16.12 -14.59 1.59
CA PRO A 137 -17.16 -13.64 1.98
C PRO A 137 -17.36 -12.54 0.91
N GLY A 138 -18.59 -12.05 0.78
CA GLY A 138 -19.11 -11.25 -0.34
C GLY A 138 -18.41 -9.93 -0.65
N ASP A 139 -17.69 -9.35 0.29
CA ASP A 139 -17.15 -7.99 0.16
C ASP A 139 -15.95 -7.89 -0.81
N ALA A 140 -15.46 -9.02 -1.34
CA ALA A 140 -14.25 -9.09 -2.17
C ALA A 140 -14.50 -9.35 -3.67
N VAL A 141 -15.76 -9.49 -4.12
CA VAL A 141 -16.07 -9.84 -5.52
C VAL A 141 -16.93 -8.75 -6.17
N PRO A 142 -16.39 -7.91 -7.07
CA PRO A 142 -17.23 -7.04 -7.88
C PRO A 142 -18.13 -7.90 -8.78
N GLU A 143 -19.43 -7.59 -8.81
CA GLU A 143 -20.45 -8.35 -9.54
C GLU A 143 -20.11 -8.48 -11.04
N PRO A 144 -20.27 -9.68 -11.63
CA PRO A 144 -20.12 -9.84 -13.07
C PRO A 144 -21.34 -9.22 -13.77
N GLY A 145 -21.22 -7.96 -14.23
CA GLY A 145 -22.26 -7.29 -15.01
C GLY A 145 -22.42 -5.77 -14.81
N GLY A 146 -21.67 -5.15 -13.92
CA GLY A 146 -21.76 -3.71 -13.61
C GLY A 146 -21.11 -2.76 -14.63
N HIS A 147 -21.22 -3.02 -15.93
CA HIS A 147 -21.00 -2.00 -16.97
C HIS A 147 -22.36 -1.59 -17.55
N ARG A 148 -23.17 -0.86 -16.77
CA ARG A 148 -24.17 0.01 -17.39
C ARG A 148 -23.50 1.34 -17.70
N ALA A 149 -23.55 1.65 -18.98
CA ALA A 149 -22.99 2.82 -19.63
C ALA A 149 -23.25 4.12 -18.86
N HIS A 150 -22.16 4.78 -18.49
CA HIS A 150 -22.09 6.23 -18.67
C HIS A 150 -21.23 6.49 -19.91
N GLU A 151 -21.86 6.39 -21.07
CA GLU A 151 -21.35 7.06 -22.27
C GLU A 151 -21.47 8.57 -22.02
N ALA A 152 -20.35 9.22 -21.78
CA ALA A 152 -20.16 10.63 -22.11
C ALA A 152 -18.70 10.84 -22.51
N GLY A 153 -18.44 10.51 -23.77
CA GLY A 153 -17.36 10.97 -24.65
C GLY A 153 -16.00 11.33 -24.07
N GLN A 154 -14.99 10.53 -24.42
CA GLN A 154 -13.80 11.05 -25.12
C GLN A 154 -13.09 9.94 -25.90
N LYS A 155 -12.56 10.35 -27.05
CA LYS A 155 -12.15 9.52 -28.20
C LYS A 155 -10.81 8.76 -27.97
N HIS A 156 -10.70 7.64 -28.69
CA HIS A 156 -9.51 6.86 -29.09
C HIS A 156 -8.23 7.70 -29.37
N GLN A 157 -7.00 7.26 -29.09
CA GLN A 157 -6.19 6.20 -29.79
C GLN A 157 -4.90 5.86 -28.95
N PRO A 158 -3.98 4.90 -29.30
CA PRO A 158 -3.42 3.90 -28.39
C PRO A 158 -1.91 4.16 -28.12
N ASP A 159 -1.24 3.31 -27.33
CA ASP A 159 0.05 2.70 -27.70
C ASP A 159 0.73 1.99 -26.53
N GLY A 160 1.40 0.86 -26.85
CA GLY A 160 2.65 0.49 -26.20
C GLY A 160 2.58 -0.57 -25.10
N ALA A 161 2.52 -1.84 -25.50
CA ALA A 161 2.86 -2.96 -24.63
C ALA A 161 4.32 -2.86 -24.15
N GLY A 162 4.53 -2.98 -22.84
CA GLY A 162 5.83 -3.16 -22.20
C GLY A 162 5.63 -3.76 -20.82
N GLY A 163 5.88 -5.06 -20.67
CA GLY A 163 5.64 -5.80 -19.44
C GLY A 163 6.48 -5.27 -18.28
N SER A 164 5.83 -4.98 -17.15
CA SER A 164 6.50 -4.81 -15.87
C SER A 164 5.84 -5.71 -14.82
N GLU A 165 6.71 -6.30 -14.02
CA GLU A 165 6.44 -7.26 -12.97
C GLU A 165 5.42 -6.69 -11.97
N ARG A 166 4.27 -7.38 -11.84
CA ARG A 166 3.18 -6.97 -10.96
C ARG A 166 3.60 -7.08 -9.49
N ARG A 167 4.03 -5.95 -8.91
CA ARG A 167 4.09 -5.74 -7.45
C ARG A 167 2.68 -5.85 -6.87
N LEU A 168 2.60 -6.41 -5.66
CA LEU A 168 1.36 -6.54 -4.90
C LEU A 168 0.66 -5.16 -4.83
N PRO A 169 -0.61 -5.05 -5.28
CA PRO A 169 -1.32 -3.78 -5.15
C PRO A 169 -1.58 -3.51 -3.67
N LEU A 170 -1.06 -2.39 -3.16
CA LEU A 170 -1.62 -1.78 -1.96
C LEU A 170 -3.06 -1.38 -2.31
N PHE A 171 -4.01 -1.87 -1.52
CA PHE A 171 -5.44 -1.66 -1.75
C PHE A 171 -5.81 -0.20 -1.50
N GLN A 172 -6.20 0.50 -2.59
CA GLN A 172 -6.95 1.75 -2.52
C GLN A 172 -8.32 1.47 -1.90
N HIS A 173 -8.58 2.03 -0.71
CA HIS A 173 -9.95 2.12 -0.19
C HIS A 173 -10.67 3.27 -0.91
N ARG A 174 -11.78 2.95 -1.60
CA ARG A 174 -12.79 3.96 -1.95
C ARG A 174 -13.55 4.31 -0.68
N GLU A 175 -13.44 5.57 -0.24
CA GLU A 175 -14.44 6.18 0.62
C GLU A 175 -15.67 6.51 -0.24
N GLU A 176 -16.81 5.87 0.04
CA GLU A 176 -18.12 6.38 -0.36
C GLU A 176 -18.77 7.03 0.86
N THR A 177 -18.65 8.35 0.94
CA THR A 177 -19.57 9.24 1.66
C THR A 177 -20.93 9.22 0.98
N VAL A 178 -21.98 8.74 1.66
CA VAL A 178 -23.12 9.51 2.23
C VAL A 178 -23.83 8.61 3.26
#